data_AF-A0A1E3YEY7-F1
#
_entry.id   AF-A0A1E3YEY7-F1
#
_cell.length_a   1.000
_cell.length_b   1.000
_cell.length_c   1.000
_cell.angle_alpha   90.00
_cell.angle_beta   90.00
_cell.angle_gamma   90.00
#
_symmetry.space_group_name_H-M   'P 1'
#
loop_
_entity.id
_entity.type
_entity.pdbx_description
1 polymer ?
#
loop_
_entity_poly.entity_id
_entity_poly.type
_entity_poly.pdbx_seq_one_letter_code
_entity_poly.pdbx_strand_id
1 'polypeptide(L)'
;MSVDDAGFSLVELLVASVLAMAVMGGVLLFVSTQVPLARAQTDAGDLQQRARAVADILGRAIAEAGAWADAGGPPGASLACCVPVVLPRRLGTTGADAPTVARQDVLTTVAVAPGVVPGRLLSPLPGDLRLAQADGCPPARPVCGLREGAHVVIFEWSGRHDFVMVGPPGSDAAPVTARQAASVSSFAAGAFAVGVETRTYYFDAARRQLRVYDGYRSDMPIVDDVEAVAFEYWGAPGAPATARGDAGAATCWFDADGVPVLAAEPPPGTANVRMPIETLADGPWCGSGGNTFDADLLRIRSVRVTVRLAASADDARGRGPAFFRPGRAVDARRLVPDMEVIIDATPRALGAAY
;
A
#
# COMPACT_ATOMS: atom_id res chain seq x y z
N MET A 1 62.36 -39.19 -44.87
CA MET A 1 61.06 -39.48 -44.22
C MET A 1 60.01 -38.76 -45.05
N SER A 2 59.51 -39.45 -46.07
CA SER A 2 58.55 -38.92 -47.04
C SER A 2 57.19 -38.84 -46.35
N VAL A 3 56.63 -37.65 -46.25
CA VAL A 3 55.23 -37.46 -45.86
C VAL A 3 54.42 -37.79 -47.12
N ASP A 4 53.72 -38.91 -47.12
CA ASP A 4 52.78 -39.22 -48.19
C ASP A 4 51.61 -38.23 -48.11
N ASP A 5 51.62 -37.22 -48.98
CA ASP A 5 50.46 -36.36 -49.24
C ASP A 5 49.42 -37.18 -50.02
N ALA A 6 48.66 -38.02 -49.31
CA ALA A 6 47.49 -38.68 -49.85
C ALA A 6 46.38 -37.63 -50.08
N GLY A 7 46.03 -37.35 -51.34
CA GLY A 7 44.90 -36.49 -51.68
C GLY A 7 43.57 -37.09 -51.23
N PHE A 8 42.67 -36.25 -50.70
CA PHE A 8 41.35 -36.66 -50.24
C PHE A 8 40.47 -37.19 -51.39
N SER A 9 39.79 -38.31 -51.17
CA SER A 9 38.81 -38.82 -52.15
C SER A 9 37.50 -38.01 -52.09
N LEU A 10 36.82 -37.89 -53.23
CA LEU A 10 35.54 -37.19 -53.33
C LEU A 10 34.46 -37.81 -52.41
N VAL A 11 34.53 -39.11 -52.15
CA VAL A 11 33.63 -39.82 -51.22
C VAL A 11 33.86 -39.36 -49.79
N GLU A 12 35.11 -39.16 -49.40
CA GLU A 12 35.51 -38.76 -48.05
C GLU A 12 35.04 -37.33 -47.74
N LEU A 13 35.19 -36.41 -48.69
CA LEU A 13 34.65 -35.05 -48.61
C LEU A 13 33.12 -35.04 -48.50
N LEU A 14 32.43 -35.92 -49.22
CA LEU A 14 30.97 -36.02 -49.20
C LEU A 14 30.49 -36.56 -47.84
N VAL A 15 31.11 -37.62 -47.32
CA VAL A 15 30.81 -38.18 -45.99
C VAL A 15 31.07 -37.15 -44.90
N ALA A 16 32.22 -36.46 -44.94
CA ALA A 16 32.55 -35.41 -43.99
C ALA A 16 31.54 -34.25 -44.01
N SER A 17 31.11 -33.83 -45.21
CA SER A 17 30.11 -32.76 -45.37
C SER A 17 28.74 -33.17 -44.81
N VAL A 18 28.29 -34.40 -45.07
CA VAL A 18 27.02 -34.92 -44.53
C VAL A 18 27.06 -35.02 -43.02
N LEU A 19 28.18 -35.52 -42.45
CA LEU A 19 28.36 -35.59 -41.00
C LEU A 19 28.39 -34.20 -40.37
N ALA A 20 29.11 -33.25 -40.98
CA ALA A 20 29.16 -31.86 -40.50
C ALA A 20 27.78 -31.20 -40.51
N MET A 21 26.99 -31.40 -41.57
CA MET A 21 25.61 -30.90 -41.64
C MET A 21 24.70 -31.58 -40.60
N ALA A 22 24.82 -32.89 -40.41
CA ALA A 22 24.02 -33.61 -39.42
C ALA A 22 24.33 -33.12 -37.99
N VAL A 23 25.61 -32.93 -37.66
CA VAL A 23 26.05 -32.42 -36.35
C VAL A 23 25.59 -30.98 -36.16
N MET A 24 25.82 -30.09 -37.13
CA MET A 24 25.35 -28.71 -37.05
C MET A 24 23.82 -28.62 -36.93
N GLY A 25 23.08 -29.43 -37.70
CA GLY A 25 21.62 -29.51 -37.62
C GLY A 25 21.16 -29.95 -36.24
N GLY A 26 21.78 -30.98 -35.66
CA GLY A 26 21.50 -31.44 -34.29
C GLY A 26 21.76 -30.36 -33.23
N VAL A 27 22.88 -29.64 -33.34
CA VAL A 27 23.22 -28.53 -32.43
C VAL A 27 22.22 -27.38 -32.56
N LEU A 28 21.86 -26.99 -33.79
CA LEU A 28 20.86 -25.94 -34.04
C LEU A 28 19.48 -26.32 -33.48
N LEU A 29 19.06 -27.58 -33.65
CA LEU A 29 17.81 -28.09 -33.09
C LEU A 29 17.84 -28.06 -31.55
N PHE A 30 18.96 -28.47 -30.95
CA PHE A 30 19.13 -28.40 -29.50
C PHE A 30 19.05 -26.95 -29.00
N VAL A 31 19.84 -26.04 -29.57
CA VAL A 31 19.85 -24.63 -29.13
C VAL A 31 18.49 -23.96 -29.32
N SER A 32 17.83 -24.18 -30.47
CA SER A 32 16.51 -23.61 -30.76
C SER A 32 15.40 -24.11 -29.82
N THR A 33 15.56 -25.29 -29.22
CA THR A 33 14.59 -25.83 -28.26
C THR A 33 14.94 -25.50 -26.81
N GLN A 34 16.21 -25.54 -26.43
CA GLN A 34 16.63 -25.36 -25.03
C GLN A 34 16.63 -23.90 -24.59
N VAL A 35 17.01 -22.95 -25.46
CA VAL A 35 17.07 -21.53 -25.08
C VAL A 35 15.69 -20.99 -24.67
N PRO A 36 14.60 -21.23 -25.44
CA PRO A 36 13.28 -20.77 -25.03
C PRO A 36 12.75 -21.45 -23.77
N LEU A 37 13.09 -22.73 -23.54
CA LEU A 37 12.73 -23.44 -22.31
C LEU A 37 13.43 -22.83 -21.09
N ALA A 38 14.73 -22.55 -21.19
CA ALA A 38 15.48 -21.91 -20.11
C ALA A 38 14.93 -20.53 -19.76
N ARG A 39 14.55 -19.72 -20.77
CA ARG A 39 13.90 -18.41 -20.55
C ARG A 39 12.56 -18.54 -19.83
N ALA A 40 11.71 -19.45 -20.27
CA ALA A 40 10.42 -19.69 -19.61
C ALA A 40 10.59 -20.09 -18.13
N GLN A 41 11.63 -20.87 -17.80
CA GLN A 41 11.94 -21.20 -16.40
C GLN A 41 12.42 -19.98 -15.60
N THR A 42 13.24 -19.12 -16.20
CA THR A 42 13.65 -17.86 -15.56
C THR A 42 12.46 -16.93 -15.35
N ASP A 43 11.59 -16.76 -16.34
CA ASP A 43 10.37 -15.95 -16.26
C ASP A 43 9.40 -16.47 -15.20
N ALA A 44 9.22 -17.80 -15.10
CA ALA A 44 8.43 -18.40 -14.03
C ALA A 44 9.03 -18.13 -12.65
N GLY A 45 10.37 -18.21 -12.53
CA GLY A 45 11.08 -17.86 -11.31
C GLY A 45 10.89 -16.39 -10.91
N ASP A 46 11.04 -15.48 -11.86
CA ASP A 46 10.83 -14.05 -11.66
C ASP A 46 9.38 -13.72 -11.26
N LEU A 47 8.39 -14.31 -11.94
CA LEU A 47 6.97 -14.16 -11.60
C LEU A 47 6.69 -14.57 -10.15
N GLN A 48 7.27 -15.68 -9.69
CA GLN A 48 7.15 -16.15 -8.31
C GLN A 48 7.83 -15.20 -7.31
N GLN A 49 8.98 -14.60 -7.67
CA GLN A 49 9.65 -13.63 -6.79
C GLN A 49 8.88 -12.33 -6.70
N ARG A 50 8.34 -11.82 -7.82
CA ARG A 50 7.44 -10.66 -7.82
C ARG A 50 6.20 -10.92 -6.98
N ALA A 51 5.59 -12.10 -7.10
CA ALA A 51 4.46 -12.50 -6.27
C ALA A 51 4.78 -12.45 -4.77
N ARG A 52 5.95 -12.95 -4.36
CA ARG A 52 6.42 -12.87 -2.96
C ARG A 52 6.66 -11.44 -2.51
N ALA A 53 7.27 -10.61 -3.36
CA ALA A 53 7.51 -9.21 -3.07
C ALA A 53 6.19 -8.44 -2.88
N VAL A 54 5.20 -8.65 -3.75
CA VAL A 54 3.85 -8.07 -3.60
C VAL A 54 3.23 -8.46 -2.25
N ALA A 55 3.27 -9.76 -1.92
CA ALA A 55 2.72 -10.27 -0.66
C ALA A 55 3.36 -9.62 0.57
N ASP A 56 4.70 -9.53 0.57
CA ASP A 56 5.47 -8.94 1.66
C ASP A 56 5.23 -7.42 1.80
N ILE A 57 5.28 -6.68 0.69
CA ILE A 57 5.13 -5.22 0.70
C ILE A 57 3.73 -4.81 1.17
N LEU A 58 2.68 -5.36 0.56
CA LEU A 58 1.30 -4.96 0.85
C LEU A 58 0.85 -5.51 2.21
N GLY A 59 1.20 -6.77 2.53
CA GLY A 59 0.90 -7.37 3.83
C GLY A 59 1.51 -6.58 4.99
N ARG A 60 2.79 -6.20 4.88
CA ARG A 60 3.46 -5.36 5.88
C ARG A 60 2.82 -3.98 5.98
N ALA A 61 2.57 -3.31 4.85
CA ALA A 61 2.01 -1.96 4.82
C ALA A 61 0.63 -1.88 5.50
N ILE A 62 -0.21 -2.90 5.31
CA ILE A 62 -1.52 -3.00 5.97
C ILE A 62 -1.34 -3.32 7.46
N ALA A 63 -0.46 -4.26 7.81
CA ALA A 63 -0.24 -4.64 9.21
C ALA A 63 0.32 -3.48 10.06
N GLU A 64 1.15 -2.62 9.48
CA GLU A 64 1.73 -1.44 10.13
C GLU A 64 0.76 -0.26 10.23
N ALA A 65 -0.35 -0.27 9.49
CA ALA A 65 -1.33 0.79 9.53
C ALA A 65 -1.85 1.01 10.96
N GLY A 66 -1.83 2.27 11.39
CA GLY A 66 -2.29 2.71 12.70
C GLY A 66 -1.41 2.33 13.89
N ALA A 67 -0.23 1.71 13.69
CA ALA A 67 0.60 1.19 14.77
C ALA A 67 1.00 2.30 15.77
N TRP A 68 0.24 2.42 16.87
CA TRP A 68 0.36 3.50 17.84
C TRP A 68 1.00 3.05 19.16
N ALA A 69 0.69 1.84 19.62
CA ALA A 69 1.21 1.31 20.87
C ALA A 69 2.73 1.12 20.83
N ASP A 70 3.28 0.71 19.68
CA ASP A 70 4.72 0.54 19.46
C ASP A 70 5.50 1.87 19.55
N ALA A 71 4.81 3.01 19.43
CA ALA A 71 5.40 4.35 19.52
C ALA A 71 5.36 4.95 20.93
N GLY A 72 4.93 4.19 21.95
CA GLY A 72 4.85 4.67 23.34
C GLY A 72 3.65 5.56 23.62
N GLY A 73 2.61 5.51 22.79
CA GLY A 73 1.36 6.21 23.07
C GLY A 73 0.68 5.68 24.35
N PRO A 74 -0.15 6.51 25.02
CA PRO A 74 -0.83 6.08 26.24
C PRO A 74 -1.70 4.84 26.00
N PRO A 75 -1.76 3.89 26.95
CA PRO A 75 -2.59 2.70 26.83
C PRO A 75 -4.05 3.06 26.51
N GLY A 76 -4.66 2.38 25.54
CA GLY A 76 -6.05 2.59 25.13
C GLY A 76 -6.28 3.74 24.14
N ALA A 77 -5.26 4.58 23.85
CA ALA A 77 -5.30 5.46 22.68
C ALA A 77 -4.76 4.70 21.47
N SER A 78 -5.36 4.92 20.30
CA SER A 78 -4.87 4.42 19.01
C SER A 78 -5.17 5.47 17.96
N LEU A 79 -4.25 5.71 17.02
CA LEU A 79 -4.53 6.57 15.87
C LEU A 79 -5.81 6.11 15.14
N ALA A 80 -6.03 4.80 15.09
CA ALA A 80 -7.16 4.17 14.44
C ALA A 80 -8.51 4.36 15.17
N CYS A 81 -8.54 5.00 16.35
CA CYS A 81 -9.80 5.36 17.01
C CYS A 81 -10.61 6.37 16.20
N CYS A 82 -9.90 7.30 15.55
CA CYS A 82 -10.46 8.60 15.20
C CYS A 82 -9.93 9.09 13.85
N VAL A 83 -8.83 8.50 13.37
CA VAL A 83 -8.27 8.74 12.05
C VAL A 83 -8.35 7.44 11.25
N PRO A 84 -8.93 7.44 10.04
CA PRO A 84 -8.84 6.31 9.15
C PRO A 84 -7.38 5.96 8.84
N VAL A 85 -6.97 4.75 9.21
CA VAL A 85 -5.60 4.27 8.96
C VAL A 85 -5.47 3.48 7.66
N VAL A 86 -6.61 3.13 7.07
CA VAL A 86 -6.79 2.47 5.78
C VAL A 86 -7.82 3.28 5.00
N LEU A 87 -7.46 3.79 3.84
CA LEU A 87 -8.35 4.61 3.00
C LEU A 87 -8.33 4.10 1.55
N PRO A 88 -9.50 3.84 0.92
CA PRO A 88 -9.62 3.42 -0.48
C PRO A 88 -9.45 4.59 -1.46
N ARG A 89 -8.50 5.50 -1.22
CA ARG A 89 -8.31 6.71 -2.03
C ARG A 89 -6.87 7.18 -2.00
N ARG A 90 -6.44 7.91 -3.03
CA ARG A 90 -5.12 8.54 -3.09
C ARG A 90 -5.08 9.81 -2.26
N LEU A 91 -4.15 9.86 -1.31
CA LEU A 91 -3.86 11.03 -0.49
C LEU A 91 -2.54 11.68 -0.94
N GLY A 92 -2.48 13.01 -0.96
CA GLY A 92 -1.22 13.74 -1.13
C GLY A 92 -1.38 15.07 -1.86
N THR A 93 -0.27 15.60 -2.37
CA THR A 93 -0.23 16.87 -3.12
C THR A 93 -0.44 16.68 -4.62
N THR A 94 -0.22 15.46 -5.15
CA THR A 94 -0.30 15.16 -6.59
C THR A 94 -1.33 14.06 -6.85
N GLY A 95 -2.28 14.35 -7.75
CA GLY A 95 -3.31 13.40 -8.16
C GLY A 95 -4.15 12.88 -7.00
N ALA A 96 -4.36 13.68 -5.96
CA ALA A 96 -5.18 13.30 -4.83
C ALA A 96 -6.64 13.11 -5.26
N ASP A 97 -7.26 12.05 -4.75
CA ASP A 97 -8.67 11.81 -4.97
C ASP A 97 -9.49 12.76 -4.10
N ALA A 98 -10.69 13.12 -4.57
CA ALA A 98 -11.61 13.93 -3.78
C ALA A 98 -11.96 13.22 -2.45
N PRO A 99 -12.27 13.98 -1.38
CA PRO A 99 -12.61 13.41 -0.07
C PRO A 99 -13.78 12.42 -0.09
N THR A 100 -14.66 12.55 -1.08
CA THR A 100 -15.88 11.76 -1.26
C THR A 100 -15.73 10.62 -2.27
N VAL A 101 -14.50 10.24 -2.61
CA VAL A 101 -14.22 9.19 -3.59
C VAL A 101 -13.56 8.00 -2.89
N ALA A 102 -14.08 6.81 -3.18
CA ALA A 102 -13.48 5.52 -2.85
C ALA A 102 -13.30 4.70 -4.13
N ARG A 103 -12.20 3.95 -4.22
CA ARG A 103 -11.80 3.17 -5.40
C ARG A 103 -11.24 1.80 -4.98
N GLN A 104 -11.46 0.80 -5.82
CA GLN A 104 -11.02 -0.59 -5.55
C GLN A 104 -9.58 -0.87 -5.98
N ASP A 105 -8.92 0.03 -6.70
CA ASP A 105 -7.57 -0.14 -7.27
C ASP A 105 -6.51 0.73 -6.59
N VAL A 106 -6.85 1.35 -5.44
CA VAL A 106 -5.97 2.17 -4.64
C VAL A 106 -6.20 1.94 -3.15
N LEU A 107 -5.12 1.96 -2.39
CA LEU A 107 -5.11 1.85 -0.95
C LEU A 107 -4.10 2.84 -0.38
N THR A 108 -4.55 3.74 0.48
CA THR A 108 -3.66 4.52 1.33
C THR A 108 -3.62 3.94 2.73
N THR A 109 -2.43 3.77 3.28
CA THR A 109 -2.22 3.44 4.69
C THR A 109 -1.57 4.61 5.43
N VAL A 110 -1.93 4.76 6.71
CA VAL A 110 -1.33 5.73 7.63
C VAL A 110 -0.72 4.96 8.79
N ALA A 111 0.61 5.00 8.92
CA ALA A 111 1.35 4.36 10.00
C ALA A 111 2.09 5.42 10.83
N VAL A 112 2.31 5.18 12.11
CA VAL A 112 3.17 6.05 12.91
C VAL A 112 4.62 5.88 12.44
N ALA A 113 5.33 6.99 12.25
CA ALA A 113 6.71 6.96 11.80
C ALA A 113 7.62 6.32 12.85
N PRO A 114 8.66 5.56 12.47
CA PRO A 114 9.54 4.91 13.42
C PRO A 114 10.35 5.94 14.23
N GLY A 115 10.44 5.71 15.54
CA GLY A 115 11.26 6.53 16.45
C GLY A 115 10.71 7.93 16.75
N VAL A 116 9.43 8.20 16.42
CA VAL A 116 8.72 9.39 16.90
C VAL A 116 7.89 9.03 18.13
N VAL A 117 7.75 9.98 19.05
CA VAL A 117 6.90 9.83 20.24
C VAL A 117 5.64 10.67 20.04
N PRO A 118 4.43 10.11 20.20
CA PRO A 118 3.21 10.89 20.17
C PRO A 118 3.20 11.96 21.26
N GLY A 119 2.67 13.13 20.93
CA GLY A 119 2.58 14.27 21.84
C GLY A 119 1.22 14.94 21.84
N ARG A 120 1.07 15.95 22.68
CA ARG A 120 -0.07 16.87 22.69
C ARG A 120 0.37 18.27 22.29
N LEU A 121 -0.49 19.01 21.61
CA LEU A 121 -0.23 20.42 21.29
C LEU A 121 -0.11 21.24 22.58
N LEU A 122 0.94 22.05 22.71
CA LEU A 122 1.09 23.05 23.78
C LEU A 122 0.41 24.38 23.43
N SER A 123 0.35 24.70 22.14
CA SER A 123 -0.27 25.91 21.60
C SER A 123 -1.30 25.52 20.54
N PRO A 124 -2.37 26.30 20.37
CA PRO A 124 -3.36 26.06 19.33
C PRO A 124 -2.76 26.23 17.93
N LEU A 125 -3.37 25.58 16.96
CA LEU A 125 -3.15 25.82 15.53
C LEU A 125 -4.34 26.56 14.91
N PRO A 126 -4.16 27.29 13.79
CA PRO A 126 -2.91 27.50 13.05
C PRO A 126 -1.88 28.35 13.84
N GLY A 127 -0.60 28.07 13.62
CA GLY A 127 0.54 28.62 14.36
C GLY A 127 1.76 27.71 14.23
N ASP A 128 2.75 27.86 15.09
CA ASP A 128 3.86 26.92 15.16
C ASP A 128 3.48 25.68 15.97
N LEU A 129 3.86 24.51 15.46
CA LEU A 129 3.73 23.23 16.13
C LEU A 129 4.66 23.17 17.34
N ARG A 130 4.06 23.14 18.53
CA ARG A 130 4.74 22.93 19.81
C ARG A 130 4.12 21.72 20.49
N LEU A 131 4.93 20.73 20.83
CA LEU A 131 4.48 19.50 21.47
C LEU A 131 4.89 19.46 22.94
N ALA A 132 4.00 18.97 23.78
CA ALA A 132 4.30 18.68 25.17
C ALA A 132 5.40 17.61 25.18
N GLN A 133 6.42 17.85 26.00
CA GLN A 133 7.52 16.91 26.13
C GLN A 133 6.98 15.63 26.78
N ALA A 134 6.93 14.55 26.01
CA ALA A 134 6.55 13.23 26.48
C ALA A 134 7.76 12.50 27.09
N ASP A 135 7.52 11.52 27.96
CA ASP A 135 8.57 10.60 28.35
C ASP A 135 9.09 9.84 27.12
N GLY A 136 10.42 9.73 27.00
CA GLY A 136 11.08 9.17 25.80
C GLY A 136 11.36 10.18 24.69
N CYS A 137 10.92 11.44 24.84
CA CYS A 137 11.26 12.53 23.94
C CYS A 137 12.76 12.88 24.04
N PRO A 138 13.58 12.72 22.97
CA PRO A 138 15.01 12.95 23.08
C PRO A 138 15.33 14.43 23.35
N PRO A 139 16.12 14.77 24.40
CA PRO A 139 16.33 16.15 24.83
C PRO A 139 17.10 17.02 23.82
N ALA A 140 17.80 16.38 22.88
CA ALA A 140 18.57 17.06 21.83
C ALA A 140 17.83 17.13 20.48
N ARG A 141 16.54 16.74 20.42
CA ARG A 141 15.78 16.80 19.17
C ARG A 141 14.64 17.81 19.27
N PRO A 142 14.55 18.77 18.34
CA PRO A 142 13.49 19.74 18.35
C PRO A 142 12.14 19.05 18.13
N VAL A 143 11.09 19.61 18.73
CA VAL A 143 9.69 19.16 18.60
C VAL A 143 9.55 17.63 18.68
N CYS A 144 10.21 17.03 19.68
CA CYS A 144 10.14 15.61 19.98
C CYS A 144 10.58 14.64 18.88
N GLY A 145 11.64 14.99 18.14
CA GLY A 145 12.22 14.10 17.13
C GLY A 145 11.67 14.31 15.72
N LEU A 146 10.70 15.21 15.56
CA LEU A 146 10.22 15.63 14.26
C LEU A 146 11.32 16.40 13.50
N ARG A 147 11.40 16.14 12.20
CA ARG A 147 12.35 16.77 11.29
C ARG A 147 11.59 17.66 10.31
N GLU A 148 12.31 18.58 9.67
CA GLU A 148 11.77 19.25 8.49
C GLU A 148 11.33 18.21 7.45
N GLY A 149 10.17 18.45 6.83
CA GLY A 149 9.52 17.55 5.88
C GLY A 149 8.80 16.36 6.52
N ALA A 150 8.85 16.18 7.85
CA ALA A 150 8.08 15.13 8.50
C ALA A 150 6.57 15.38 8.33
N HIS A 151 5.83 14.30 8.06
CA HIS A 151 4.37 14.37 8.04
C HIS A 151 3.87 14.16 9.46
N VAL A 152 2.96 15.01 9.91
CA VAL A 152 2.32 14.91 11.22
C VAL A 152 0.82 14.84 11.02
N VAL A 153 0.18 13.90 11.70
CA VAL A 153 -1.27 13.91 11.85
C VAL A 153 -1.60 14.57 13.18
N ILE A 154 -2.54 15.50 13.14
CA ILE A 154 -3.10 16.16 14.31
C ILE A 154 -4.54 15.71 14.41
N PHE A 155 -4.98 15.26 15.58
CA PHE A 155 -6.32 14.70 15.72
C PHE A 155 -6.91 14.86 17.12
N GLU A 156 -8.23 14.77 17.17
CA GLU A 156 -9.04 14.81 18.38
C GLU A 156 -9.95 13.57 18.43
N TRP A 157 -10.47 13.24 19.61
CA TRP A 157 -11.41 12.12 19.79
C TRP A 157 -12.71 12.28 19.00
N SER A 158 -13.04 13.50 18.58
CA SER A 158 -14.21 13.81 17.74
C SER A 158 -14.12 13.24 16.32
N GLY A 159 -12.94 12.75 15.91
CA GLY A 159 -12.65 12.36 14.52
C GLY A 159 -12.13 13.51 13.65
N ARG A 160 -12.05 14.75 14.19
CA ARG A 160 -11.39 15.85 13.48
C ARG A 160 -9.90 15.57 13.40
N HIS A 161 -9.36 15.60 12.18
CA HIS A 161 -7.92 15.45 11.96
C HIS A 161 -7.42 16.28 10.78
N ASP A 162 -6.11 16.55 10.78
CA ASP A 162 -5.42 17.22 9.68
C ASP A 162 -4.01 16.64 9.49
N PHE A 163 -3.57 16.60 8.24
CA PHE A 163 -2.21 16.20 7.87
C PHE A 163 -1.40 17.45 7.54
N VAL A 164 -0.33 17.66 8.30
CA VAL A 164 0.55 18.80 8.13
C VAL A 164 1.98 18.37 7.82
N MET A 165 2.70 19.23 7.12
CA MET A 165 4.14 19.12 6.89
C MET A 165 4.87 20.01 7.88
N VAL A 166 5.90 19.47 8.52
CA VAL A 166 6.78 20.22 9.41
C VAL A 166 7.80 21.01 8.59
N GLY A 167 7.89 22.32 8.81
CA GLY A 167 8.94 23.17 8.25
C GLY A 167 10.25 23.07 9.03
N PRO A 168 11.25 23.94 8.74
CA PRO A 168 12.51 23.97 9.48
C PRO A 168 12.27 24.17 10.98
N PRO A 169 12.61 23.20 11.85
CA PRO A 169 12.32 23.31 13.27
C PRO A 169 13.24 24.31 13.96
N GLY A 170 12.68 25.12 14.86
CA GLY A 170 13.42 25.93 15.83
C GLY A 170 13.84 25.11 17.06
N SER A 171 14.00 25.76 18.22
CA SER A 171 14.36 25.10 19.48
C SER A 171 13.28 24.16 19.99
N ASP A 172 12.03 24.62 19.99
CA ASP A 172 10.88 23.99 20.66
C ASP A 172 9.56 24.16 19.89
N ALA A 173 9.64 24.75 18.70
CA ALA A 173 8.52 25.05 17.82
C ALA A 173 8.95 24.83 16.36
N ALA A 174 8.01 24.46 15.50
CA ALA A 174 8.24 24.39 14.07
C ALA A 174 7.02 24.94 13.30
N PRO A 175 7.20 25.76 12.25
CA PRO A 175 6.09 26.15 11.40
C PRO A 175 5.52 24.92 10.71
N VAL A 176 4.22 24.93 10.44
CA VAL A 176 3.53 23.83 9.74
C VAL A 176 2.73 24.35 8.56
N THR A 177 2.67 23.55 7.50
CA THR A 177 1.81 23.83 6.34
C THR A 177 0.85 22.68 6.12
N ALA A 178 -0.38 23.00 5.70
CA ALA A 178 -1.36 21.99 5.33
C ALA A 178 -0.86 21.16 4.14
N ARG A 179 -1.09 19.85 4.19
CA ARG A 179 -0.64 18.94 3.13
C ARG A 179 -1.63 18.84 1.98
N GLN A 180 -2.93 18.85 2.29
CA GLN A 180 -4.01 18.65 1.32
C GLN A 180 -5.02 19.80 1.29
N ALA A 181 -5.15 20.54 2.38
CA ALA A 181 -6.04 21.68 2.47
C ALA A 181 -5.32 22.99 2.09
N ALA A 182 -6.09 24.04 1.80
CA ALA A 182 -5.55 25.38 1.54
C ALA A 182 -4.89 26.02 2.77
N SER A 183 -5.31 25.60 3.98
CA SER A 183 -4.81 26.11 5.25
C SER A 183 -4.87 25.01 6.31
N VAL A 184 -4.01 25.12 7.33
CA VAL A 184 -4.06 24.23 8.50
C VAL A 184 -5.35 24.49 9.26
N SER A 185 -6.07 23.43 9.59
CA SER A 185 -7.31 23.51 10.37
C SER A 185 -7.01 23.98 11.79
N SER A 186 -7.97 24.67 12.42
CA SER A 186 -7.79 25.07 13.81
C SER A 186 -7.75 23.85 14.72
N PHE A 187 -6.85 23.82 15.71
CA PHE A 187 -6.83 22.84 16.80
C PHE A 187 -6.53 23.51 18.13
N ALA A 188 -7.18 23.06 19.20
CA ALA A 188 -6.91 23.57 20.53
C ALA A 188 -5.59 22.99 21.08
N ALA A 189 -5.00 23.68 22.07
CA ALA A 189 -3.98 23.07 22.90
C ALA A 189 -4.55 21.79 23.55
N GLY A 190 -3.73 20.74 23.66
CA GLY A 190 -4.12 19.43 24.16
C GLY A 190 -4.51 18.41 23.08
N ALA A 191 -4.77 18.83 21.84
CA ALA A 191 -5.00 17.91 20.72
C ALA A 191 -3.80 16.99 20.49
N PHE A 192 -4.02 15.77 20.01
CA PHE A 192 -2.95 14.81 19.77
C PHE A 192 -2.22 15.15 18.49
N ALA A 193 -0.92 14.92 18.47
CA ALA A 193 -0.10 15.04 17.29
C ALA A 193 0.98 13.96 17.28
N VAL A 194 1.18 13.33 16.12
CA VAL A 194 2.19 12.29 15.96
C VAL A 194 2.75 12.31 14.54
N GLY A 195 4.04 12.04 14.40
CA GLY A 195 4.67 11.83 13.10
C GLY A 195 4.14 10.55 12.43
N VAL A 196 3.76 10.64 11.16
CA VAL A 196 3.20 9.51 10.40
C VAL A 196 3.89 9.32 9.06
N GLU A 197 3.79 8.12 8.52
CA GLU A 197 4.04 7.82 7.11
C GLU A 197 2.70 7.53 6.43
N THR A 198 2.41 8.27 5.35
CA THR A 198 1.24 8.04 4.52
C THR A 198 1.70 7.46 3.19
N ARG A 199 1.35 6.21 2.90
CA ARG A 199 1.72 5.54 1.65
C ARG A 199 0.47 5.16 0.87
N THR A 200 0.40 5.59 -0.38
CA THR A 200 -0.64 5.19 -1.32
C THR A 200 -0.09 4.13 -2.26
N TYR A 201 -0.67 2.94 -2.24
CA TYR A 201 -0.45 1.86 -3.20
C TYR A 201 -1.56 1.90 -4.23
N TYR A 202 -1.23 1.94 -5.53
CA TYR A 202 -2.24 1.99 -6.58
C TYR A 202 -1.79 1.28 -7.84
N PHE A 203 -2.77 0.85 -8.63
CA PHE A 203 -2.54 0.24 -9.93
C PHE A 203 -2.50 1.31 -11.03
N ASP A 204 -1.37 1.41 -11.72
CA ASP A 204 -1.24 2.14 -12.98
C ASP A 204 -1.45 1.17 -14.13
N ALA A 205 -2.68 1.08 -14.62
CA ALA A 205 -3.05 0.18 -15.71
C ALA A 205 -2.34 0.52 -17.04
N ALA A 206 -2.02 1.79 -17.28
CA ALA A 206 -1.34 2.21 -18.50
C ALA A 206 0.11 1.73 -18.53
N ARG A 207 0.78 1.73 -17.37
CA ARG A 207 2.15 1.21 -17.22
C ARG A 207 2.20 -0.25 -16.80
N ARG A 208 1.08 -0.85 -16.41
CA ARG A 208 0.96 -2.20 -15.84
C ARG A 208 1.84 -2.37 -14.59
N GLN A 209 1.74 -1.39 -13.71
CA GLN A 209 2.58 -1.27 -12.52
C GLN A 209 1.74 -1.16 -11.26
N LEU A 210 2.14 -1.88 -10.22
CA LEU A 210 1.80 -1.51 -8.85
C LEU A 210 2.80 -0.45 -8.41
N ARG A 211 2.28 0.69 -7.94
CA ARG A 211 3.09 1.86 -7.58
C ARG A 211 2.87 2.25 -6.13
N VAL A 212 3.88 2.89 -5.53
CA VAL A 212 3.79 3.49 -4.19
C VAL A 212 4.06 4.99 -4.29
N TYR A 213 3.17 5.78 -3.69
CA TYR A 213 3.27 7.23 -3.57
C TYR A 213 3.36 7.63 -2.10
N ASP A 214 4.34 8.47 -1.75
CA ASP A 214 4.53 8.99 -0.39
C ASP A 214 3.55 10.13 -0.03
N GLY A 215 2.67 10.49 -0.96
CA GLY A 215 1.72 11.59 -0.84
C GLY A 215 2.36 12.98 -0.85
N TYR A 216 3.63 13.09 -1.28
CA TYR A 216 4.31 14.35 -1.52
C TYR A 216 5.02 14.35 -2.88
N ARG A 217 6.26 13.87 -2.98
CA ARG A 217 7.10 13.96 -4.19
C ARG A 217 7.52 12.62 -4.79
N SER A 218 7.53 11.55 -4.00
CA SER A 218 8.02 10.24 -4.45
C SER A 218 6.88 9.36 -4.92
N ASP A 219 6.82 9.08 -6.22
CA ASP A 219 5.90 8.14 -6.85
C ASP A 219 6.71 7.13 -7.66
N MET A 220 6.80 5.89 -7.17
CA MET A 220 7.73 4.88 -7.70
C MET A 220 7.01 3.57 -8.04
N PRO A 221 7.40 2.89 -9.13
CA PRO A 221 6.95 1.53 -9.38
C PRO A 221 7.57 0.57 -8.36
N ILE A 222 6.77 -0.37 -7.83
CA ILE A 222 7.25 -1.43 -6.96
C ILE A 222 7.25 -2.80 -7.65
N VAL A 223 6.29 -3.03 -8.55
CA VAL A 223 6.17 -4.28 -9.31
C VAL A 223 5.65 -3.99 -10.72
N ASP A 224 6.30 -4.59 -11.71
CA ASP A 224 5.94 -4.52 -13.14
C ASP A 224 5.13 -5.76 -13.59
N ASP A 225 4.53 -5.67 -14.78
CA ASP A 225 3.62 -6.66 -15.39
C ASP A 225 2.46 -7.08 -14.49
N VAL A 226 1.92 -6.10 -13.79
CA VAL A 226 0.67 -6.24 -13.05
C VAL A 226 -0.48 -6.08 -14.04
N GLU A 227 -1.39 -7.04 -14.07
CA GLU A 227 -2.53 -7.05 -14.98
C GLU A 227 -3.83 -6.60 -14.27
N ALA A 228 -3.94 -6.82 -12.96
CA ALA A 228 -5.04 -6.32 -12.14
C ALA A 228 -4.65 -6.21 -10.67
N VAL A 229 -5.28 -5.26 -9.96
CA VAL A 229 -5.23 -5.12 -8.50
C VAL A 229 -6.64 -4.80 -8.02
N ALA A 230 -7.07 -5.46 -6.94
CA ALA A 230 -8.30 -5.14 -6.24
C ALA A 230 -8.08 -5.17 -4.73
N PHE A 231 -8.62 -4.17 -4.04
CA PHE A 231 -8.71 -4.08 -2.59
C PHE A 231 -10.16 -4.28 -2.17
N GLU A 232 -10.40 -5.27 -1.32
CA GLU A 232 -11.69 -5.54 -0.70
C GLU A 232 -11.60 -5.30 0.82
N TYR A 233 -12.63 -4.69 1.38
CA TYR A 233 -12.63 -4.24 2.76
C TYR A 233 -13.60 -5.07 3.59
N TRP A 234 -13.18 -5.38 4.81
CA TRP A 234 -13.98 -6.09 5.79
C TRP A 234 -13.93 -5.33 7.11
N GLY A 235 -15.08 -5.09 7.71
CA GLY A 235 -15.18 -4.25 8.89
C GLY A 235 -16.22 -4.72 9.89
N ALA A 236 -16.21 -4.10 11.07
CA ALA A 236 -17.20 -4.38 12.10
C ALA A 236 -18.61 -4.00 11.61
N PRO A 237 -19.65 -4.79 11.90
CA PRO A 237 -21.03 -4.49 11.47
C PRO A 237 -21.66 -3.31 12.24
N GLY A 238 -21.06 -2.91 13.37
CA GLY A 238 -21.50 -1.78 14.18
C GLY A 238 -20.45 -0.66 14.30
N ALA A 239 -20.86 0.40 14.97
CA ALA A 239 -20.01 1.54 15.30
C ALA A 239 -18.72 1.13 16.04
N PRO A 240 -17.54 1.72 15.72
CA PRO A 240 -16.32 1.51 16.48
C PRO A 240 -16.47 2.11 17.88
N ALA A 241 -16.50 1.25 18.90
CA ALA A 241 -16.63 1.66 20.31
C ALA A 241 -15.49 2.59 20.80
N THR A 242 -14.30 2.47 20.20
CA THR A 242 -13.10 3.24 20.54
C THR A 242 -13.13 4.69 20.03
N ALA A 243 -14.04 5.04 19.12
CA ALA A 243 -14.22 6.41 18.64
C ALA A 243 -15.02 7.29 19.62
N ARG A 244 -15.53 6.71 20.71
CA ARG A 244 -16.27 7.45 21.74
C ARG A 244 -15.29 8.13 22.69
N GLY A 245 -15.11 9.44 22.53
CA GLY A 245 -14.36 10.28 23.48
C GLY A 245 -15.09 10.51 24.81
N ASP A 246 -14.59 11.47 25.60
CA ASP A 246 -15.22 11.89 26.87
C ASP A 246 -16.70 12.24 26.68
N ALA A 247 -17.54 11.84 27.64
CA ALA A 247 -19.00 11.89 27.53
C ALA A 247 -19.53 13.33 27.31
N GLY A 248 -20.33 13.52 26.24
CA GLY A 248 -21.23 14.67 26.09
C GLY A 248 -21.01 15.60 24.89
N ALA A 249 -20.01 15.35 24.02
CA ALA A 249 -19.84 16.10 22.77
C ALA A 249 -20.27 15.27 21.56
N ALA A 250 -21.22 15.78 20.77
CA ALA A 250 -21.58 15.19 19.50
C ALA A 250 -20.35 15.13 18.57
N THR A 251 -20.17 14.00 17.90
CA THR A 251 -19.17 13.79 16.85
C THR A 251 -19.88 13.55 15.52
N CYS A 252 -19.13 13.41 14.43
CA CYS A 252 -19.72 12.96 13.16
C CYS A 252 -20.21 11.50 13.23
N TRP A 253 -19.82 10.76 14.28
CA TRP A 253 -20.18 9.36 14.49
C TRP A 253 -21.26 9.14 15.54
N PHE A 254 -21.28 9.97 16.57
CA PHE A 254 -22.17 9.84 17.72
C PHE A 254 -22.91 11.16 17.92
N ASP A 255 -24.21 11.11 18.18
CA ASP A 255 -24.94 12.31 18.58
C ASP A 255 -24.57 12.78 20.00
N ALA A 256 -25.19 13.85 20.48
CA ALA A 256 -24.93 14.42 21.80
C ALA A 256 -25.28 13.45 22.95
N ASP A 257 -26.18 12.50 22.71
CA ASP A 257 -26.59 11.46 23.65
C ASP A 257 -25.65 10.22 23.58
N GLY A 258 -24.69 10.24 22.65
CA GLY A 258 -23.72 9.17 22.44
C GLY A 258 -24.30 7.98 21.67
N VAL A 259 -25.39 8.18 20.93
CA VAL A 259 -25.99 7.20 20.03
C VAL A 259 -25.26 7.27 18.69
N PRO A 260 -24.85 6.13 18.10
CA PRO A 260 -24.28 6.12 16.76
C PRO A 260 -25.22 6.76 15.73
N VAL A 261 -24.70 7.69 14.94
CA VAL A 261 -25.41 8.32 13.81
C VAL A 261 -25.57 7.32 12.65
N LEU A 262 -24.64 6.37 12.53
CA LEU A 262 -24.73 5.26 11.60
C LEU A 262 -25.71 4.19 12.07
N ALA A 263 -26.61 3.78 11.20
CA ALA A 263 -27.49 2.63 11.45
C ALA A 263 -26.65 1.35 11.56
N ALA A 264 -26.84 0.58 12.62
CA ALA A 264 -26.24 -0.75 12.71
C ALA A 264 -26.81 -1.65 11.60
N GLU A 265 -25.94 -2.31 10.81
CA GLU A 265 -26.39 -3.36 9.90
C GLU A 265 -26.94 -4.55 10.74
N PRO A 266 -28.11 -5.12 10.38
CA PRO A 266 -28.77 -6.13 11.22
C PRO A 266 -28.21 -7.55 11.00
N PRO A 267 -28.28 -8.48 11.99
CA PRO A 267 -28.15 -8.33 13.44
C PRO A 267 -26.67 -8.36 13.87
N PRO A 268 -26.34 -8.03 15.13
CA PRO A 268 -24.97 -7.93 15.61
C PRO A 268 -24.28 -9.30 15.64
N GLY A 269 -23.66 -9.66 14.52
CA GLY A 269 -22.55 -10.60 14.53
C GLY A 269 -21.32 -9.93 15.11
N THR A 270 -20.46 -10.68 15.80
CA THR A 270 -19.12 -10.22 16.16
C THR A 270 -18.12 -10.37 14.99
N ALA A 271 -18.56 -11.01 13.90
CA ALA A 271 -17.74 -11.25 12.73
C ALA A 271 -17.71 -10.03 11.81
N ASN A 272 -16.54 -9.76 11.23
CA ASN A 272 -16.39 -8.72 10.21
C ASN A 272 -17.25 -9.06 8.98
N VAL A 273 -17.88 -8.04 8.41
CA VAL A 273 -18.69 -8.12 7.19
C VAL A 273 -17.95 -7.45 6.03
N ARG A 274 -18.18 -7.93 4.81
CA ARG A 274 -17.64 -7.30 3.60
C ARG A 274 -18.28 -5.93 3.46
N MET A 275 -17.47 -4.90 3.29
CA MET A 275 -17.90 -3.53 3.06
C MET A 275 -17.78 -3.23 1.56
N PRO A 276 -18.90 -3.04 0.83
CA PRO A 276 -18.85 -2.59 -0.55
C PRO A 276 -18.11 -1.25 -0.68
N ILE A 277 -17.52 -0.98 -1.84
CA ILE A 277 -16.69 0.24 -1.98
C ILE A 277 -17.53 1.52 -1.88
N GLU A 278 -18.78 1.44 -2.31
CA GLU A 278 -19.77 2.51 -2.26
C GLU A 278 -20.16 2.89 -0.83
N THR A 279 -20.13 1.94 0.13
CA THR A 279 -20.40 2.22 1.55
C THR A 279 -19.21 2.85 2.27
N LEU A 280 -18.13 3.14 1.55
CA LEU A 280 -16.96 3.85 2.07
C LEU A 280 -16.89 5.28 1.50
N ALA A 281 -17.95 5.71 0.82
CA ALA A 281 -18.10 7.02 0.21
C ALA A 281 -19.57 7.51 0.13
N ASP A 282 -20.48 6.95 0.92
CA ASP A 282 -21.90 7.34 1.01
C ASP A 282 -22.20 8.30 2.17
N GLY A 283 -21.25 8.47 3.09
CA GLY A 283 -21.38 9.23 4.31
C GLY A 283 -22.02 8.43 5.45
N PRO A 284 -22.03 8.97 6.68
CA PRO A 284 -21.88 10.37 7.02
C PRO A 284 -20.43 10.86 6.96
N TRP A 285 -20.27 12.13 6.62
CA TRP A 285 -18.96 12.74 6.42
C TRP A 285 -18.38 13.25 7.74
N CYS A 286 -17.17 12.78 8.05
CA CYS A 286 -16.34 13.19 9.16
C CYS A 286 -15.20 14.10 8.71
N GLY A 287 -14.61 14.85 9.64
CA GLY A 287 -13.48 15.73 9.38
C GLY A 287 -13.85 17.01 8.63
N SER A 288 -12.87 17.64 7.97
CA SER A 288 -13.06 18.90 7.26
C SER A 288 -12.12 19.06 6.07
N GLY A 289 -12.60 19.74 5.02
CA GLY A 289 -11.79 20.09 3.85
C GLY A 289 -11.29 18.87 3.09
N GLY A 290 -10.01 18.88 2.67
CA GLY A 290 -9.38 17.76 1.94
C GLY A 290 -9.26 16.46 2.75
N ASN A 291 -9.36 16.57 4.09
CA ASN A 291 -9.28 15.45 5.01
C ASN A 291 -10.67 14.93 5.41
N THR A 292 -11.74 15.43 4.77
CA THR A 292 -13.06 14.82 4.94
C THR A 292 -13.00 13.34 4.54
N PHE A 293 -13.76 12.52 5.27
CA PHE A 293 -13.77 11.09 5.06
C PHE A 293 -15.14 10.53 5.43
N ASP A 294 -15.46 9.39 4.83
CA ASP A 294 -16.63 8.64 5.23
C ASP A 294 -16.39 7.98 6.58
N ALA A 295 -17.30 8.18 7.51
CA ALA A 295 -17.37 7.47 8.76
C ALA A 295 -17.05 5.97 8.58
N ASP A 296 -17.69 5.26 7.65
CA ASP A 296 -17.54 3.81 7.53
C ASP A 296 -16.09 3.30 7.41
N LEU A 297 -15.13 4.13 6.96
CA LEU A 297 -13.70 3.83 7.01
C LEU A 297 -13.16 3.45 8.41
N LEU A 298 -13.72 3.98 9.50
CA LEU A 298 -13.33 3.62 10.87
C LEU A 298 -13.81 2.22 11.30
N ARG A 299 -14.73 1.61 10.54
CA ARG A 299 -15.18 0.23 10.76
C ARG A 299 -14.25 -0.80 10.14
N ILE A 300 -13.40 -0.42 9.17
CA ILE A 300 -12.49 -1.35 8.50
C ILE A 300 -11.61 -2.06 9.54
N ARG A 301 -11.52 -3.38 9.45
CA ARG A 301 -10.71 -4.25 10.33
C ARG A 301 -9.73 -5.11 9.57
N SER A 302 -10.03 -5.47 8.33
CA SER A 302 -9.11 -6.21 7.47
C SER A 302 -9.30 -5.84 6.02
N VAL A 303 -8.24 -6.03 5.25
CA VAL A 303 -8.21 -5.79 3.81
C VAL A 303 -7.77 -7.08 3.13
N ARG A 304 -8.55 -7.51 2.14
CA ARG A 304 -8.14 -8.54 1.18
C ARG A 304 -7.59 -7.83 -0.05
N VAL A 305 -6.38 -8.20 -0.46
CA VAL A 305 -5.79 -7.72 -1.69
C VAL A 305 -5.65 -8.85 -2.67
N THR A 306 -6.13 -8.65 -3.89
CA THR A 306 -5.94 -9.58 -5.01
C THR A 306 -5.10 -8.90 -6.06
N VAL A 307 -3.94 -9.48 -6.40
CA VAL A 307 -3.05 -8.98 -7.44
C VAL A 307 -2.82 -10.07 -8.48
N ARG A 308 -3.08 -9.75 -9.74
CA ARG A 308 -2.80 -10.64 -10.87
C ARG A 308 -1.52 -10.19 -11.58
N LEU A 309 -0.55 -11.07 -11.66
CA LEU A 309 0.75 -10.85 -12.28
C LEU A 309 0.88 -11.72 -13.52
N ALA A 310 1.48 -11.18 -14.58
CA ALA A 310 1.81 -11.93 -15.79
C ALA A 310 3.32 -12.14 -15.92
N ALA A 311 3.73 -13.22 -16.59
CA ALA A 311 5.09 -13.37 -17.05
C ALA A 311 5.49 -12.17 -17.93
N SER A 312 6.74 -11.71 -17.88
CA SER A 312 7.18 -10.53 -18.62
C SER A 312 7.32 -10.81 -20.11
N ALA A 313 7.90 -11.95 -20.48
CA ALA A 313 8.14 -12.26 -21.88
C ALA A 313 6.87 -12.73 -22.60
N ASP A 314 6.66 -12.22 -23.81
CA ASP A 314 5.52 -12.59 -24.64
C ASP A 314 5.65 -13.99 -25.25
N ASP A 315 6.87 -14.51 -25.38
CA ASP A 315 7.19 -15.87 -25.83
C ASP A 315 7.05 -16.93 -24.71
N ALA A 316 6.77 -16.51 -23.49
CA ALA A 316 6.37 -17.36 -22.36
C ALA A 316 4.85 -17.36 -22.11
N ARG A 317 4.10 -16.37 -22.64
CA ARG A 317 2.64 -16.28 -22.49
C ARG A 317 1.91 -16.98 -23.64
N GLY A 318 0.85 -17.72 -23.31
CA GLY A 318 -0.02 -18.40 -24.27
C GLY A 318 -1.28 -17.60 -24.60
N ARG A 319 -2.30 -18.30 -25.12
CA ARG A 319 -3.64 -17.77 -25.33
C ARG A 319 -4.63 -18.50 -24.43
N GLY A 320 -5.73 -17.85 -24.07
CA GLY A 320 -6.80 -18.43 -23.26
C GLY A 320 -6.91 -17.81 -21.86
N PRO A 321 -7.78 -18.35 -20.99
CA PRO A 321 -8.19 -17.69 -19.74
C PRO A 321 -7.08 -17.58 -18.68
N ALA A 322 -6.06 -18.43 -18.74
CA ALA A 322 -4.90 -18.38 -17.86
C ALA A 322 -3.97 -17.18 -18.12
N PHE A 323 -4.22 -16.42 -19.20
CA PHE A 323 -3.43 -15.26 -19.60
C PHE A 323 -4.38 -14.08 -19.79
N PHE A 324 -4.29 -13.09 -18.91
CA PHE A 324 -5.05 -11.85 -19.02
C PHE A 324 -4.70 -11.14 -20.32
N ARG A 325 -3.40 -11.16 -20.64
CA ARG A 325 -2.85 -10.67 -21.90
C ARG A 325 -2.25 -11.82 -22.70
N PRO A 326 -2.73 -12.06 -23.93
CA PRO A 326 -2.22 -13.15 -24.74
C PRO A 326 -0.74 -12.93 -25.11
N GLY A 327 -0.01 -14.03 -25.29
CA GLY A 327 1.33 -14.05 -25.87
C GLY A 327 1.43 -14.90 -27.13
N ARG A 328 2.67 -15.24 -27.47
CA ARG A 328 3.07 -15.94 -28.70
C ARG A 328 3.43 -17.41 -28.47
N ALA A 329 3.52 -17.85 -27.22
CA ALA A 329 3.87 -19.22 -26.90
C ALA A 329 2.76 -20.19 -27.34
N VAL A 330 3.15 -21.25 -28.04
CA VAL A 330 2.26 -22.34 -28.48
C VAL A 330 2.66 -23.70 -27.92
N ASP A 331 3.87 -23.81 -27.38
CA ASP A 331 4.39 -25.04 -26.78
C ASP A 331 4.08 -25.04 -25.28
N ALA A 332 3.32 -26.04 -24.83
CA ALA A 332 2.87 -26.18 -23.45
C ALA A 332 4.02 -26.17 -22.43
N ARG A 333 5.23 -26.61 -22.82
CA ARG A 333 6.40 -26.67 -21.92
C ARG A 333 7.01 -25.30 -21.61
N ARG A 334 6.60 -24.27 -22.36
CA ARG A 334 7.11 -22.88 -22.24
C ARG A 334 6.05 -21.92 -21.70
N LEU A 335 4.85 -22.41 -21.44
CA LEU A 335 3.75 -21.60 -20.94
C LEU A 335 3.96 -21.28 -19.46
N VAL A 336 4.00 -19.99 -19.16
CA VAL A 336 4.02 -19.45 -17.80
C VAL A 336 2.70 -18.72 -17.57
N PRO A 337 1.68 -19.38 -16.98
CA PRO A 337 0.38 -18.75 -16.74
C PRO A 337 0.50 -17.59 -15.74
N ASP A 338 -0.48 -16.69 -15.77
CA ASP A 338 -0.56 -15.62 -14.78
C ASP A 338 -0.63 -16.20 -13.37
N MET A 339 -0.09 -15.46 -12.41
CA MET A 339 -0.15 -15.80 -10.99
C MET A 339 -1.05 -14.81 -10.28
N GLU A 340 -2.01 -15.34 -9.52
CA GLU A 340 -2.84 -14.55 -8.61
C GLU A 340 -2.28 -14.65 -7.19
N VAL A 341 -2.10 -13.50 -6.56
CA VAL A 341 -1.66 -13.36 -5.18
C VAL A 341 -2.82 -12.80 -4.38
N ILE A 342 -3.29 -13.56 -3.39
CA ILE A 342 -4.33 -13.13 -2.46
C ILE A 342 -3.69 -12.91 -1.09
N ILE A 343 -3.90 -11.74 -0.52
CA ILE A 343 -3.32 -11.31 0.77
C ILE A 343 -4.48 -10.91 1.67
N ASP A 344 -4.65 -11.60 2.79
CA ASP A 344 -5.56 -11.18 3.85
C ASP A 344 -4.73 -10.56 4.98
N ALA A 345 -4.91 -9.27 5.23
CA ALA A 345 -4.13 -8.54 6.24
C ALA A 345 -5.01 -7.68 7.14
N THR A 346 -4.60 -7.59 8.40
CA THR A 346 -5.27 -6.82 9.46
C THR A 346 -4.30 -5.81 10.03
N PRO A 347 -4.65 -4.52 10.10
CA PRO A 347 -3.87 -3.53 10.83
C PRO A 347 -3.70 -3.95 12.29
N ARG A 348 -2.45 -4.06 12.77
CA ARG A 348 -2.16 -4.52 14.14
C ARG A 348 -2.81 -3.62 15.19
N ALA A 349 -2.92 -2.33 14.88
CA ALA A 349 -3.60 -1.33 15.71
C ALA A 349 -5.09 -1.60 15.95
N LEU A 350 -5.70 -2.49 15.15
CA LEU A 350 -7.11 -2.87 15.23
C LEU A 350 -7.31 -4.30 15.74
N GLY A 351 -6.24 -5.09 15.89
CA GLY A 351 -6.28 -6.49 16.30
C GLY A 351 -6.24 -6.71 17.81
N ALA A 352 -5.94 -5.68 18.60
CA ALA A 352 -6.07 -5.72 20.05
C ALA A 352 -7.53 -5.40 20.43
N ALA A 353 -8.33 -6.44 20.62
CA ALA A 353 -9.51 -6.33 21.46
C ALA A 353 -9.03 -5.89 22.85
N TYR A 354 -9.38 -4.67 23.25
CA TYR A 354 -9.27 -4.23 24.64
C TYR A 354 -10.54 -4.63 25.39
#